data_AF-A0A8S3IC85-F1
#
_entry.id   AF-A0A8S3IC85-F1
#
_cell.length_a   1.000
_cell.length_b   1.000
_cell.length_c   1.000
_cell.angle_alpha   90.00
_cell.angle_beta   90.00
_cell.angle_gamma   90.00
#
_symmetry.space_group_name_H-M   'P 1'
#
loop_
_entity.id
_entity.type
_entity.pdbx_description
1 polymer ?
#
loop_
_entity_poly.entity_id
_entity_poly.type
_entity_poly.pdbx_seq_one_letter_code
_entity_poly.pdbx_strand_id
1 'polypeptide(L)'
;VSAEWNREAEIKFNTAIVHSLSIPTQWDESNGVYLGFDGHVHTKPDYMEHIYTDLSIWDIFRTQIPFIIFHDSQRANDIIHSIMLNVEQGGDLPKWPFANIYTNCMIGSHADIM
;
A
#
# COMPACT_ATOMS: atom_id res chain seq x y z
N VAL A 1 -12.80 -15.94 13.03
CA VAL A 1 -12.21 -17.09 13.77
C VAL A 1 -12.48 -16.87 15.26
N SER A 2 -13.39 -17.63 15.87
CA SER A 2 -13.55 -17.63 17.33
C SER A 2 -12.64 -18.73 17.90
N ALA A 3 -11.40 -18.37 18.22
CA ALA A 3 -10.58 -19.18 19.10
C ALA A 3 -10.74 -18.61 20.52
N GLU A 4 -10.77 -19.47 21.53
CA GLU A 4 -10.66 -19.02 22.92
C GLU A 4 -9.19 -18.64 23.17
N TRP A 5 -8.89 -17.36 22.95
CA TRP A 5 -7.56 -16.81 23.20
C TRP A 5 -7.45 -16.39 24.66
N ASN A 6 -6.28 -16.58 25.27
CA ASN A 6 -5.99 -15.91 26.54
C ASN A 6 -5.69 -14.42 26.28
N ARG A 7 -5.81 -13.58 27.32
CA ARG A 7 -5.63 -12.11 27.20
C ARG A 7 -4.31 -11.69 26.56
N GLU A 8 -3.22 -12.39 26.86
CA GLU A 8 -1.90 -12.06 26.29
C GLU A 8 -1.87 -12.29 24.77
N ALA A 9 -2.46 -13.40 24.34
CA ALA A 9 -2.50 -13.78 22.94
C ALA A 9 -3.47 -12.88 22.15
N GLU A 10 -4.58 -12.44 22.75
CA GLU A 10 -5.47 -11.40 22.18
C GLU A 10 -4.73 -10.08 21.97
N ILE A 11 -3.95 -9.63 22.95
CA ILE A 11 -3.17 -8.39 22.85
C ILE A 11 -2.16 -8.50 21.70
N LYS A 12 -1.37 -9.58 21.65
CA LYS A 12 -0.38 -9.80 20.59
C LYS A 12 -1.02 -9.80 19.20
N PHE A 13 -2.12 -10.53 19.04
CA PHE A 13 -2.83 -10.62 17.77
C PHE A 13 -3.37 -9.25 17.34
N ASN A 14 -4.11 -8.56 18.21
CA ASN A 14 -4.70 -7.27 17.88
C ASN A 14 -3.64 -6.18 17.63
N THR A 15 -2.54 -6.19 18.38
CA THR A 15 -1.40 -5.29 18.11
C THR A 15 -0.78 -5.57 16.75
N ALA A 16 -0.63 -6.84 16.36
CA ALA A 16 -0.12 -7.19 15.03
C ALA A 16 -1.06 -6.73 13.91
N ILE A 17 -2.38 -6.84 14.10
CA ILE A 17 -3.38 -6.33 13.16
C ILE A 17 -3.27 -4.81 13.01
N VAL A 18 -3.20 -4.07 14.13
CA VAL A 18 -3.03 -2.61 14.10
C VAL A 18 -1.78 -2.21 13.32
N HIS A 19 -0.63 -2.84 13.59
CA HIS A 19 0.61 -2.56 12.85
C HIS A 19 0.48 -2.91 11.36
N SER A 20 -0.18 -4.02 11.02
CA SER A 20 -0.34 -4.46 9.62
C SER A 20 -1.31 -3.58 8.82
N LEU A 21 -2.16 -2.80 9.47
CA LEU A 21 -3.12 -1.90 8.80
C LEU A 21 -2.71 -0.42 8.84
N SER A 22 -1.62 -0.10 9.57
CA SER A 22 -1.10 1.28 9.72
C SER A 22 -0.45 1.81 8.45
N ILE A 23 0.05 0.91 7.59
CA ILE A 23 0.62 1.21 6.26
C ILE A 23 -0.01 0.23 5.25
N PRO A 24 -0.08 0.54 3.95
CA PRO A 24 0.39 1.77 3.26
C PRO A 24 -0.40 3.03 3.64
N THR A 25 0.22 4.20 3.47
CA THR A 25 -0.31 5.52 3.85
C THR A 25 -1.19 6.10 2.75
N GLN A 26 -2.34 6.70 3.10
CA GLN A 26 -3.14 7.48 2.16
C GLN A 26 -2.36 8.73 1.72
N TRP A 27 -2.31 8.99 0.42
CA TRP A 27 -1.51 10.05 -0.19
C TRP A 27 -2.35 11.14 -0.88
N ASP A 28 -3.62 10.88 -1.14
CA ASP A 28 -4.55 11.87 -1.66
C ASP A 28 -5.17 12.73 -0.56
N GLU A 29 -5.39 13.99 -0.90
CA GLU A 29 -6.09 14.98 -0.07
C GLU A 29 -7.61 14.74 -0.08
N SER A 30 -8.34 15.45 0.79
CA SER A 30 -9.81 15.31 0.92
C SER A 30 -10.62 15.54 -0.36
N ASN A 31 -10.06 16.22 -1.36
CA ASN A 31 -10.64 16.44 -2.69
C ASN A 31 -10.09 15.48 -3.77
N GLY A 32 -9.32 14.46 -3.37
CA GLY A 32 -8.76 13.44 -4.25
C GLY A 32 -7.52 13.87 -5.05
N VAL A 33 -6.95 15.05 -4.79
CA VAL A 33 -5.71 15.46 -5.46
C VAL A 33 -4.48 14.90 -4.76
N TYR A 34 -3.45 14.58 -5.52
CA TYR A 34 -2.18 14.05 -5.00
C TYR A 34 -1.00 14.51 -5.89
N LEU A 35 0.21 14.48 -5.32
CA LEU A 35 1.43 14.73 -6.08
C LEU A 35 1.94 13.43 -6.71
N GLY A 36 2.01 13.41 -8.04
CA GLY A 36 2.45 12.26 -8.83
C GLY A 36 3.97 12.11 -8.93
N PHE A 37 4.39 10.98 -9.47
CA PHE A 37 5.80 10.63 -9.66
C PHE A 37 6.51 11.45 -10.75
N ASP A 38 5.73 12.11 -11.62
CA ASP A 38 6.19 13.07 -12.62
C ASP A 38 6.40 14.48 -12.05
N GLY A 39 6.10 14.68 -10.76
CA GLY A 39 6.18 15.98 -10.08
C GLY A 39 4.99 16.91 -10.35
N HIS A 40 3.93 16.43 -11.02
CA HIS A 40 2.71 17.20 -11.24
C HIS A 40 1.61 16.81 -10.26
N VAL A 41 0.65 17.71 -10.07
CA VAL A 41 -0.56 17.42 -9.29
C VAL A 41 -1.56 16.69 -10.19
N HIS A 42 -2.07 15.57 -9.71
CA HIS A 42 -3.06 14.74 -10.37
C HIS A 42 -4.32 14.63 -9.50
N THR A 43 -5.43 14.22 -10.11
CA THR A 43 -6.66 13.84 -9.41
C THR A 43 -6.83 12.34 -9.51
N LYS A 44 -7.14 11.67 -8.41
CA LYS A 44 -7.37 10.22 -8.40
C LYS A 44 -8.54 9.85 -9.34
N PRO A 45 -8.47 8.72 -10.06
CA PRO A 45 -9.59 8.22 -10.85
C PRO A 45 -10.85 7.97 -10.01
N ASP A 46 -12.03 8.16 -10.59
CA ASP A 46 -13.32 8.04 -9.89
C ASP A 46 -13.58 6.63 -9.29
N TYR A 47 -12.94 5.60 -9.84
CA TYR A 47 -13.09 4.22 -9.37
C TYR A 47 -12.20 3.87 -8.17
N MET A 48 -11.26 4.74 -7.80
CA MET A 48 -10.39 4.56 -6.63
C MET A 48 -10.95 5.34 -5.44
N GLU A 49 -10.93 4.75 -4.25
CA GLU A 49 -11.27 5.50 -3.04
C GLU A 49 -10.10 6.39 -2.64
N HIS A 50 -8.88 5.85 -2.67
CA HIS A 50 -7.66 6.53 -2.22
C HIS A 50 -6.43 6.22 -3.08
N ILE A 51 -5.43 7.11 -3.03
CA ILE A 51 -4.07 6.86 -3.52
C ILE A 51 -3.21 6.45 -2.33
N TYR A 52 -2.34 5.46 -2.52
CA TYR A 52 -1.46 4.94 -1.47
C TYR A 52 0.03 5.10 -1.80
N THR A 53 0.82 5.40 -0.75
CA THR A 53 2.30 5.46 -0.81
C THR A 53 2.94 4.75 0.39
N ASP A 54 4.26 4.91 0.56
CA ASP A 54 5.09 4.29 1.60
C ASP A 54 5.06 2.75 1.51
N LEU A 55 5.25 2.25 0.30
CA LEU A 55 5.12 0.84 0.00
C LEU A 55 6.47 0.16 0.20
N SER A 56 6.65 -0.57 1.31
CA SER A 56 7.83 -1.44 1.48
C SER A 56 7.71 -2.70 0.64
N ILE A 57 7.65 -2.55 -0.70
CA ILE A 57 7.23 -3.63 -1.62
C ILE A 57 8.09 -4.86 -1.41
N TRP A 58 9.41 -4.70 -1.24
CA TRP A 58 10.30 -5.83 -0.91
C TRP A 58 9.88 -6.62 0.30
N ASP A 59 9.19 -6.09 1.32
CA ASP A 59 8.68 -6.83 2.49
C ASP A 59 7.23 -7.26 2.33
N ILE A 60 6.35 -6.31 1.99
CA ILE A 60 4.89 -6.41 2.13
C ILE A 60 4.27 -7.42 1.18
N PHE A 61 4.93 -7.72 0.05
CA PHE A 61 4.46 -8.74 -0.90
C PHE A 61 4.33 -10.14 -0.29
N ARG A 62 5.14 -10.46 0.74
CA ARG A 62 5.18 -11.81 1.35
C ARG A 62 3.91 -12.16 2.11
N THR A 63 3.35 -11.21 2.85
CA THR A 63 2.28 -11.50 3.83
C THR A 63 1.30 -10.36 4.01
N GLN A 64 1.75 -9.10 4.05
CA GLN A 64 0.86 -7.97 4.35
C GLN A 64 -0.13 -7.72 3.22
N ILE A 65 0.32 -7.67 1.96
CA ILE A 65 -0.58 -7.51 0.82
C ILE A 65 -1.55 -8.70 0.69
N PRO A 66 -1.09 -9.98 0.74
CA PRO A 66 -1.99 -11.12 0.83
C PRO A 66 -3.03 -11.01 1.95
N PHE A 67 -2.62 -10.53 3.13
CA PHE A 67 -3.55 -10.30 4.24
C PHE A 67 -4.57 -9.19 3.93
N ILE A 68 -4.14 -8.05 3.38
CA ILE A 68 -5.02 -6.94 3.01
C ILE A 68 -6.02 -7.40 1.93
N ILE A 69 -5.62 -8.21 0.95
CA ILE A 69 -6.54 -8.76 -0.07
C ILE A 69 -7.72 -9.50 0.58
N PHE A 70 -7.48 -10.28 1.64
CA PHE A 70 -8.54 -11.00 2.35
C PHE A 70 -9.31 -10.13 3.35
N HIS A 71 -8.66 -9.12 3.92
CA HIS A 71 -9.23 -8.29 4.98
C HIS A 71 -10.05 -7.11 4.43
N ASP A 72 -9.52 -6.45 3.40
CA ASP A 72 -10.04 -5.25 2.77
C ASP A 72 -9.65 -5.22 1.29
N SER A 73 -10.46 -5.88 0.47
CA SER A 73 -10.21 -6.00 -0.97
C SER A 73 -10.25 -4.66 -1.71
N GLN A 74 -11.01 -3.69 -1.20
CA GLN A 74 -11.08 -2.36 -1.83
C GLN A 74 -9.76 -1.61 -1.63
N ARG A 75 -9.24 -1.58 -0.40
CA ARG A 75 -7.91 -1.03 -0.11
C ARG A 75 -6.81 -1.75 -0.89
N ALA A 76 -6.89 -3.08 -1.01
CA ALA A 76 -5.94 -3.83 -1.84
C ALA A 76 -5.96 -3.36 -3.30
N ASN A 77 -7.15 -3.20 -3.90
CA ASN A 77 -7.29 -2.70 -5.27
C ASN A 77 -6.69 -1.30 -5.43
N ASP A 78 -6.95 -0.39 -4.49
CA ASP A 78 -6.43 0.97 -4.55
C ASP A 78 -4.90 1.01 -4.42
N ILE A 79 -4.30 0.14 -3.59
CA ILE A 79 -2.84 0.00 -3.49
C ILE A 79 -2.25 -0.44 -4.84
N ILE A 80 -2.84 -1.46 -5.49
CA ILE A 80 -2.35 -1.96 -6.78
C ILE A 80 -2.49 -0.90 -7.87
N HIS A 81 -3.63 -0.20 -7.94
CA HIS A 81 -3.80 0.89 -8.89
C HIS A 81 -2.85 2.07 -8.61
N SER A 82 -2.52 2.34 -7.34
CA SER A 82 -1.50 3.34 -6.99
C SER A 82 -0.12 2.95 -7.53
N ILE A 83 0.25 1.67 -7.47
CA ILE A 83 1.49 1.15 -8.10
C ILE A 83 1.45 1.36 -9.62
N MET A 84 0.31 1.11 -10.27
CA MET A 84 0.16 1.33 -11.72
C MET A 84 0.30 2.81 -12.09
N LEU A 85 -0.32 3.71 -11.33
CA LEU A 85 -0.18 5.16 -11.54
C LEU A 85 1.27 5.62 -11.37
N ASN A 86 2.00 5.06 -10.39
CA ASN A 86 3.42 5.34 -10.22
C ASN A 86 4.22 4.91 -11.47
N VAL A 87 3.90 3.77 -12.08
CA VAL A 87 4.53 3.31 -13.33
C VAL A 87 4.19 4.26 -14.49
N GLU A 88 2.93 4.63 -14.65
CA GLU A 88 2.48 5.52 -15.73
C GLU A 88 3.15 6.89 -15.66
N GLN A 89 3.35 7.42 -14.45
CA GLN A 89 3.89 8.77 -14.22
C GLN A 89 5.42 8.77 -14.12
N GLY A 90 6.00 7.78 -13.46
CA GLY A 90 7.44 7.72 -13.16
C GLY A 90 8.25 6.83 -14.12
N GLY A 91 7.59 5.98 -14.90
CA GLY A 91 8.19 5.17 -15.96
C GLY A 91 8.86 3.87 -15.52
N ASP A 92 8.86 3.55 -14.22
CA ASP A 92 9.43 2.30 -13.68
C ASP A 92 8.53 1.67 -12.62
N LEU A 93 8.64 0.35 -12.48
CA LEU A 93 7.95 -0.40 -11.43
C LEU A 93 8.60 -0.08 -10.07
N PRO A 94 7.85 0.49 -9.11
CA PRO A 94 8.45 0.95 -7.87
C PRO A 94 8.90 -0.24 -7.01
N LYS A 95 10.11 -0.15 -6.44
CA LYS A 95 10.63 -1.14 -5.48
C LYS A 95 10.33 -0.78 -4.03
N TRP A 96 10.39 0.50 -3.75
CA TRP A 96 10.18 1.06 -2.41
C TRP A 96 9.85 2.55 -2.57
N PRO A 97 8.64 2.89 -3.05
CA PRO A 97 8.22 4.27 -3.18
C PRO A 97 7.97 4.89 -1.80
N PHE A 98 8.39 6.13 -1.64
CA PHE A 98 8.13 6.95 -0.46
C PHE A 98 7.61 8.30 -0.95
N ALA A 99 6.44 8.74 -0.49
CA ALA A 99 5.74 9.87 -1.08
C ALA A 99 5.62 9.71 -2.63
N ASN A 100 6.22 10.60 -3.41
CA ASN A 100 6.20 10.60 -4.87
C ASN A 100 7.57 10.30 -5.51
N ILE A 101 8.49 9.65 -4.79
CA ILE A 101 9.85 9.37 -5.27
C ILE A 101 10.18 7.88 -5.27
N TYR A 102 11.04 7.48 -6.20
CA TYR A 102 11.68 6.16 -6.19
C TYR A 102 12.91 6.18 -5.28
N THR A 103 12.83 5.53 -4.12
CA THR A 103 14.04 5.37 -3.27
C THR A 103 14.97 4.26 -3.79
N ASN A 104 14.43 3.33 -4.60
CA ASN A 104 15.11 2.13 -5.07
C ASN A 104 15.71 1.25 -3.96
N CYS A 105 15.13 1.33 -2.75
CA CYS A 105 15.54 0.48 -1.64
C CYS A 105 15.29 -1.00 -1.93
N MET A 106 16.17 -1.85 -1.38
CA MET A 106 16.17 -3.31 -1.52
C MET A 106 16.41 -3.82 -2.95
N ILE A 107 16.14 -5.11 -3.18
CA ILE A 107 16.45 -5.83 -4.43
C ILE A 107 15.17 -6.33 -5.11
N GLY A 108 15.31 -6.81 -6.35
CA GLY A 108 14.19 -7.41 -7.08
C GLY A 108 13.19 -6.40 -7.61
N SER A 109 12.08 -6.92 -8.13
CA SER A 109 11.01 -6.16 -8.79
C SER A 109 9.63 -6.57 -8.29
N HIS A 110 9.49 -6.82 -6.99
CA HIS A 110 8.38 -7.58 -6.38
C HIS A 110 6.96 -7.02 -6.56
N ALA A 111 6.79 -5.85 -7.15
CA ALA A 111 5.49 -5.38 -7.60
C ALA A 111 4.96 -6.17 -8.82
N ASP A 112 5.79 -6.97 -9.48
CA ASP A 112 5.43 -7.83 -10.62
C ASP A 112 4.60 -9.07 -10.25
N ILE A 113 4.67 -9.47 -8.97
CA ILE A 113 3.96 -10.62 -8.40
C ILE A 113 2.81 -10.20 -7.47
N MET A 114 2.59 -8.89 -7.31
CA MET A 114 1.46 -8.32 -6.57
C MET A 114 0.27 -8.13 -7.50
#